data_AF-A0A060DS11-F1
#
_entry.id   AF-A0A060DS11-F1
#
_cell.length_a   1.000
_cell.length_b   1.000
_cell.length_c   1.000
_cell.angle_alpha   90.00
_cell.angle_beta   90.00
_cell.angle_gamma   90.00
#
_symmetry.space_group_name_H-M   'P 1'
#
loop_
_entity.id
_entity.type
_entity.pdbx_description
1 polymer ?
#
loop_
_entity_poly.entity_id
_entity_poly.type
_entity_poly.pdbx_seq_one_letter_code
_entity_poly.pdbx_strand_id
1 'polypeptide(L)'
;MQDVLDTAVLDAPPAKAAPAQTITERMLEEFSFVGRWKRKEFKDGLLWDSWLTLRPDGTWAQNGTIQVATKPQNFRRDGTWTREEGTLVCAIGKSTLPDSSGSFTIDIAALIGDSEGLVGLPDFSWRQEMVTLAYIAYAGTLGEKGGQPTVLLELINRFLEELEPVNGKWDVVWGPGLVNAGFTNLVDTNVFYVVRDRRDPTRYVIAIRGTNPLSIYSILNQVSAVNEQELWPVEDLPRRKWPRVSEGVANTLKHLKRVRAQKGVPGAGLTLVDFLKQEVAACQSPLAIHTTGHSLGGTMSATVAMWLRELQGCEGSLSTRWDPKARCTIHSTPIAGFSPGDKRFAQHFDSAIGGTCDRLYNSLDVVPHTYAAEDMNYAKSIYEPMIDAGFAFKAAIDMMELQFTLSNINYRQVRDDTSALEGTLEPSQREFMAQMLWQHIEGYLKILGLSDFINAEEILTASD
;
A
#
# COMPACT_ATOMS: atom_id res chain seq x y z
N MET A 1 55.55 22.38 -33.62
CA MET A 1 54.49 22.99 -34.45
C MET A 1 53.20 22.90 -33.66
N GLN A 2 52.96 23.73 -32.65
CA GLN A 2 52.97 25.20 -32.63
C GLN A 2 51.74 25.78 -33.36
N ASP A 3 50.81 26.28 -32.53
CA ASP A 3 49.88 27.41 -32.66
C ASP A 3 48.94 27.51 -33.87
N VAL A 4 47.65 27.77 -33.63
CA VAL A 4 47.06 29.12 -33.61
C VAL A 4 45.66 29.08 -32.95
N LEU A 5 45.52 29.90 -31.90
CA LEU A 5 44.30 30.39 -31.27
C LEU A 5 43.82 31.65 -32.01
N ASP A 6 42.51 31.90 -32.02
CA ASP A 6 41.90 33.24 -31.92
C ASP A 6 40.44 33.08 -31.46
N THR A 7 40.12 33.21 -30.16
CA THR A 7 39.65 34.40 -29.41
C THR A 7 38.58 35.29 -30.06
N ALA A 8 37.39 35.29 -29.44
CA ALA A 8 36.54 36.48 -29.33
C ALA A 8 36.10 36.61 -27.87
N VAL A 9 36.58 37.69 -27.24
CA VAL A 9 36.30 38.16 -25.88
C VAL A 9 35.19 39.21 -25.97
N LEU A 10 34.20 39.14 -25.07
CA LEU A 10 33.34 40.28 -24.74
C LEU A 10 33.33 40.44 -23.22
N ASP A 11 33.83 41.59 -22.77
CA ASP A 11 33.90 42.05 -21.39
C ASP A 11 32.51 42.30 -20.79
N ALA A 12 32.32 41.83 -19.55
CA ALA A 12 31.26 42.31 -18.65
C ALA A 12 31.88 42.62 -17.26
N PRO A 13 31.47 43.72 -16.60
CA PRO A 13 32.09 44.25 -15.39
C PRO A 13 31.80 43.40 -14.13
N PRO A 14 32.59 43.55 -13.04
CA PRO A 14 32.45 42.71 -11.85
C PRO A 14 31.15 43.01 -11.11
N ALA A 15 30.23 42.05 -11.09
CA ALA A 15 29.05 42.10 -10.23
C ALA A 15 29.45 41.83 -8.78
N LYS A 16 29.12 42.80 -7.91
CA LYS A 16 29.30 42.76 -6.46
C LYS A 16 28.59 41.52 -5.86
N ALA A 17 29.28 40.84 -4.94
CA ALA A 17 28.69 39.79 -4.13
C ALA A 17 27.47 40.32 -3.34
N ALA A 18 26.30 39.71 -3.55
CA ALA A 18 25.12 39.89 -2.72
C ALA A 18 25.16 38.88 -1.55
N PRO A 19 24.67 39.24 -0.35
CA PRO A 19 24.73 38.37 0.81
C PRO A 19 23.75 37.21 0.70
N ALA A 20 24.10 36.07 1.31
CA ALA A 20 23.30 34.86 1.36
C ALA A 20 21.90 35.14 1.93
N GLN A 21 20.87 34.93 1.11
CA GLN A 21 19.48 34.85 1.55
C GLN A 21 19.19 33.44 2.07
N THR A 22 18.57 33.36 3.24
CA THR A 22 18.17 32.11 3.90
C THR A 22 17.03 31.43 3.15
N ILE A 23 17.10 30.10 3.07
CA ILE A 23 16.17 29.18 2.39
C ILE A 23 14.68 29.40 2.73
N THR A 24 14.40 30.04 3.87
CA THR A 24 13.05 30.38 4.34
C THR A 24 12.31 31.40 3.47
N GLU A 25 13.03 32.31 2.78
CA GLU A 25 12.38 33.37 1.97
C GLU A 25 11.93 32.87 0.60
N ARG A 26 12.47 31.74 0.12
CA ARG A 26 12.11 31.16 -1.19
C ARG A 26 10.89 30.23 -1.16
N MET A 27 10.42 29.81 0.02
CA MET A 27 9.29 28.89 0.16
C MET A 27 7.92 29.60 0.19
N LEU A 28 7.88 30.93 0.25
CA LEU A 28 6.63 31.71 0.38
C LEU A 28 6.05 32.21 -0.96
N GLU A 29 6.76 32.09 -2.08
CA GLU A 29 6.28 32.61 -3.38
C GLU A 29 5.58 31.57 -4.28
N GLU A 30 5.61 30.26 -3.96
CA GLU A 30 5.08 29.22 -4.88
C GLU A 30 3.93 28.34 -4.36
N PHE A 31 3.33 28.62 -3.19
CA PHE A 31 2.15 27.89 -2.72
C PHE A 31 0.92 28.78 -2.56
N SER A 32 0.16 28.97 -3.63
CA SER A 32 -1.22 29.47 -3.54
C SER A 32 -2.16 28.34 -3.11
N PHE A 33 -2.14 27.96 -1.83
CA PHE A 33 -3.12 27.04 -1.24
C PHE A 33 -4.34 27.85 -0.75
N VAL A 34 -5.45 27.79 -1.51
CA VAL A 34 -6.71 28.42 -1.10
C VAL A 34 -7.52 27.41 -0.29
N GLY A 35 -7.38 27.42 1.03
CA GLY A 35 -8.19 26.59 1.93
C GLY A 35 -9.65 27.05 1.97
N ARG A 36 -10.61 26.12 1.79
CA ARG A 36 -12.04 26.36 2.05
C ARG A 36 -12.44 25.75 3.39
N TRP A 37 -13.10 26.54 4.23
CA TRP A 37 -13.56 26.12 5.55
C TRP A 37 -15.07 26.31 5.67
N LYS A 38 -15.73 25.39 6.39
CA LYS A 38 -17.17 25.44 6.64
C LYS A 38 -17.42 25.88 8.08
N ARG A 39 -18.05 27.04 8.25
CA ARG A 39 -18.50 27.55 9.56
C ARG A 39 -19.97 27.20 9.75
N LYS A 40 -20.30 26.60 10.90
CA LYS A 40 -21.68 26.35 11.34
C LYS A 40 -22.03 27.32 12.45
N GLU A 41 -23.16 28.02 12.33
CA GLU A 41 -23.62 28.99 13.33
C GLU A 41 -25.10 28.77 13.63
N PHE A 42 -25.48 28.82 14.90
CA PHE A 42 -26.88 28.72 15.31
C PHE A 42 -27.40 30.10 15.70
N LYS A 43 -28.37 30.62 14.95
CA LYS A 43 -28.93 31.97 15.15
C LYS A 43 -30.44 31.94 14.89
N ASP A 44 -31.21 32.57 15.78
CA ASP A 44 -32.67 32.69 15.69
C ASP A 44 -33.42 31.34 15.56
N GLY A 45 -32.89 30.29 16.22
CA GLY A 45 -33.48 28.95 16.19
C GLY A 45 -33.16 28.15 14.92
N LEU A 46 -32.24 28.63 14.07
CA LEU A 46 -31.88 28.03 12.79
C LEU A 46 -30.37 27.78 12.70
N LEU A 47 -29.98 26.69 12.03
CA LEU A 47 -28.60 26.38 11.71
C LEU A 47 -28.24 27.03 10.36
N TRP A 48 -27.17 27.82 10.38
CA TRP A 48 -26.62 28.50 9.22
C TRP A 48 -25.28 27.89 8.85
N ASP A 49 -25.13 27.51 7.59
CA ASP A 49 -23.87 27.03 7.02
C ASP A 49 -23.25 28.14 6.18
N SER A 50 -22.00 28.51 6.47
CA SER A 50 -21.26 29.53 5.73
C SER A 50 -19.94 28.96 5.21
N TRP A 51 -19.55 29.34 3.99
CA TRP A 51 -18.25 28.99 3.43
C TRP A 51 -17.29 30.16 3.57
N LEU A 52 -16.13 29.91 4.18
CA LEU A 52 -15.04 30.85 4.31
C LEU A 52 -13.90 30.46 3.38
N THR A 53 -13.28 31.45 2.75
CA THR A 53 -12.10 31.28 1.91
C THR A 53 -11.00 32.18 2.45
N LEU A 54 -9.84 31.59 2.72
CA LEU A 54 -8.65 32.35 3.10
C LEU A 54 -8.06 32.98 1.84
N ARG A 55 -7.94 34.30 1.84
CA ARG A 55 -7.29 35.04 0.77
C ARG A 55 -5.77 35.00 0.96
N PRO A 56 -5.00 35.21 -0.12
CA PRO A 56 -3.54 35.29 -0.06
C PRO A 56 -3.00 36.36 0.90
N ASP A 57 -3.80 37.40 1.19
CA ASP A 57 -3.47 38.46 2.14
C ASP A 57 -3.72 38.09 3.62
N GLY A 58 -4.07 36.82 3.89
CA GLY A 58 -4.36 36.31 5.23
C GLY A 58 -5.74 36.67 5.76
N THR A 59 -6.58 37.35 4.97
CA THR A 59 -7.94 37.72 5.37
C THR A 59 -8.97 36.67 4.95
N TRP A 60 -10.05 36.54 5.73
CA TRP A 60 -11.14 35.60 5.44
C TRP A 60 -12.27 36.29 4.68
N ALA A 61 -12.71 35.68 3.58
CA ALA A 61 -13.89 36.10 2.83
C ALA A 61 -15.03 35.08 2.98
N GLN A 62 -16.23 35.56 3.32
CA GLN A 62 -17.44 34.74 3.34
C GLN A 62 -18.06 34.70 1.94
N ASN A 63 -18.14 33.50 1.36
CA ASN A 63 -18.53 33.30 -0.04
C ASN A 63 -19.99 32.85 -0.21
N GLY A 64 -20.80 32.99 0.83
CA GLY A 64 -22.23 32.68 0.82
C GLY A 64 -22.69 31.99 2.09
N THR A 65 -24.00 32.06 2.33
CA THR A 65 -24.67 31.45 3.49
C THR A 65 -25.86 30.64 3.01
N ILE A 66 -25.97 29.39 3.45
CA ILE A 66 -27.11 28.51 3.18
C ILE A 66 -27.83 28.26 4.50
N GLN A 67 -29.14 28.48 4.51
CA GLN A 67 -30.01 28.17 5.63
C GLN A 67 -30.32 26.67 5.64
N VAL A 68 -30.08 25.98 6.76
CA VAL A 68 -30.39 24.55 6.91
C VAL A 68 -31.48 24.39 7.98
N ALA A 69 -32.68 24.02 7.56
CA ALA A 69 -33.80 23.77 8.47
C ALA A 69 -33.69 22.36 9.07
N THR A 70 -33.12 22.23 10.27
CA THR A 70 -33.11 20.96 11.03
C THR A 70 -34.17 20.97 12.13
N LYS A 71 -34.96 19.90 12.26
CA LYS A 71 -35.98 19.75 13.31
C LYS A 71 -35.36 19.61 14.72
N PRO A 72 -36.01 20.08 15.80
CA PRO A 72 -35.37 20.41 17.08
C PRO A 72 -35.10 19.23 18.03
N GLN A 73 -34.96 18.00 17.56
CA GLN A 73 -35.06 16.83 18.44
C GLN A 73 -33.76 16.44 19.18
N ASN A 74 -32.62 17.07 18.89
CA ASN A 74 -31.31 16.68 19.44
C ASN A 74 -30.62 17.74 20.33
N PHE A 75 -31.35 18.69 20.93
CA PHE A 75 -30.73 19.75 21.74
C PHE A 75 -31.14 19.68 23.23
N ARG A 76 -30.17 19.46 24.12
CA ARG A 76 -30.34 19.65 25.57
C ARG A 76 -30.03 21.11 25.95
N ARG A 77 -30.79 21.63 26.93
CA ARG A 77 -30.72 23.03 27.41
C ARG A 77 -29.39 23.40 28.10
N ASP A 78 -28.48 22.47 28.32
CA ASP A 78 -27.20 22.66 29.01
C ASP A 78 -26.01 22.91 28.06
N GLY A 79 -26.24 22.94 26.74
CA GLY A 79 -25.20 23.27 25.75
C GLY A 79 -24.24 22.13 25.43
N THR A 80 -24.54 20.89 25.81
CA THR A 80 -23.70 19.72 25.50
C THR A 80 -24.22 18.94 24.28
N TRP A 81 -23.29 18.48 23.44
CA TRP A 81 -23.56 17.56 22.32
C TRP A 81 -23.24 16.13 22.73
N THR A 82 -24.05 15.17 22.28
CA THR A 82 -23.64 13.76 22.22
C THR A 82 -22.86 13.52 20.94
N ARG A 83 -21.71 12.86 21.08
CA ARG A 83 -20.74 12.56 20.02
C ARG A 83 -21.37 11.65 18.95
N GLU A 84 -21.60 12.17 17.75
CA GLU A 84 -21.57 11.37 16.52
C GLU A 84 -20.19 11.51 15.89
N GLU A 85 -19.70 10.40 15.34
CA GLU A 85 -18.32 10.19 14.92
C GLU A 85 -17.84 11.21 13.87
N GLY A 86 -16.58 11.64 14.01
CA GLY A 86 -15.80 12.19 12.89
C GLY A 86 -15.73 13.71 12.72
N THR A 87 -16.06 14.55 13.71
CA THR A 87 -15.77 16.00 13.61
C THR A 87 -15.14 16.54 14.89
N LEU A 88 -13.95 17.11 14.77
CA LEU A 88 -13.31 17.89 15.83
C LEU A 88 -14.08 19.21 15.96
N VAL A 89 -14.86 19.37 17.04
CA VAL A 89 -15.61 20.61 17.32
C VAL A 89 -14.87 21.37 18.41
N CYS A 90 -14.19 22.46 18.04
CA CYS A 90 -13.62 23.39 19.01
C CYS A 90 -14.76 24.28 19.54
N ALA A 91 -15.08 24.17 20.83
CA ALA A 91 -16.03 25.05 21.49
C ALA A 91 -15.32 26.30 22.02
N ILE A 92 -15.51 27.45 21.40
CA ILE A 92 -15.11 28.73 21.99
C ILE A 92 -16.17 29.10 23.02
N GLY A 93 -15.83 28.97 24.30
CA GLY A 93 -16.68 29.37 25.41
C GLY A 93 -16.98 30.87 25.38
N LYS A 94 -18.23 31.23 25.68
CA LYS A 94 -18.66 32.62 25.87
C LYS A 94 -17.81 33.31 26.93
N SER A 95 -16.84 34.11 26.51
CA SER A 95 -16.33 35.21 27.32
C SER A 95 -16.32 36.47 26.45
N THR A 96 -17.22 37.39 26.82
CA THR A 96 -17.27 38.82 26.51
C THR A 96 -16.64 39.27 25.18
N LEU A 97 -17.48 39.43 24.16
CA LEU A 97 -17.18 40.24 22.97
C LEU A 97 -17.21 41.73 23.34
N PRO A 98 -16.16 42.52 23.07
CA PRO A 98 -16.28 43.96 22.87
C PRO A 98 -16.48 44.28 21.38
N ASP A 99 -17.05 45.45 21.20
CA ASP A 99 -17.73 45.99 20.05
C ASP A 99 -16.76 46.31 18.90
N SER A 100 -17.28 46.22 17.68
CA SER A 100 -16.74 46.69 16.39
C SER A 100 -15.31 47.25 16.36
N SER A 101 -14.43 46.54 15.64
CA SER A 101 -13.10 46.92 15.10
C SER A 101 -11.81 46.37 15.74
N GLY A 102 -11.86 45.40 16.66
CA GLY A 102 -10.65 44.74 17.18
C GLY A 102 -10.22 43.51 16.39
N SER A 103 -8.97 43.49 15.89
CA SER A 103 -8.29 42.25 15.50
C SER A 103 -8.04 41.38 16.75
N PHE A 104 -8.36 40.09 16.70
CA PHE A 104 -8.00 39.13 17.74
C PHE A 104 -6.81 38.30 17.30
N THR A 105 -5.77 38.26 18.12
CA THR A 105 -4.63 37.34 17.97
C THR A 105 -4.94 36.10 18.80
N ILE A 106 -5.07 34.94 18.15
CA ILE A 106 -5.14 33.66 18.84
C ILE A 106 -3.71 33.26 19.16
N ASP A 107 -3.35 33.26 20.44
CA ASP A 107 -2.09 32.70 20.89
C ASP A 107 -2.21 31.16 20.89
N ILE A 108 -1.67 30.53 19.84
CA ILE A 108 -1.72 29.08 19.67
C ILE A 108 -0.93 28.38 20.79
N ALA A 109 0.06 29.05 21.40
CA ALA A 109 0.84 28.46 22.49
C ALA A 109 0.02 28.26 23.77
N ALA A 110 -1.03 29.06 24.00
CA ALA A 110 -1.89 28.92 25.19
C ALA A 110 -2.96 27.81 25.07
N LEU A 111 -3.20 27.30 23.86
CA LEU A 111 -4.10 26.14 23.59
C LEU A 111 -3.38 24.79 23.71
N ILE A 112 -2.05 24.82 23.69
CA ILE A 112 -1.17 23.67 23.90
C ILE A 112 -0.53 23.86 25.28
N GLY A 113 -1.32 23.68 26.34
CA GLY A 113 -0.79 23.70 27.69
C GLY A 113 0.36 22.70 27.82
N ASP A 114 1.50 23.17 28.36
CA ASP A 114 2.69 22.41 28.75
C ASP A 114 2.80 21.00 28.14
N SER A 115 3.10 20.95 26.84
CA SER A 115 3.46 19.72 26.15
C SER A 115 4.97 19.60 25.98
N GLU A 116 5.74 19.88 27.03
CA GLU A 116 7.08 19.30 27.14
C GLU A 116 6.93 17.80 27.45
N GLY A 117 6.56 17.01 26.43
CA GLY A 117 6.39 15.57 26.58
C GLY A 117 5.58 14.83 25.50
N LEU A 118 4.93 15.52 24.56
CA LEU A 118 4.19 14.88 23.47
C LEU A 118 4.63 15.45 22.12
N VAL A 119 5.83 15.06 21.69
CA VAL A 119 6.12 14.98 20.26
C VAL A 119 5.18 13.91 19.72
N GLY A 120 4.08 14.33 19.07
CA GLY A 120 3.17 13.39 18.44
C GLY A 120 3.94 12.57 17.41
N LEU A 121 3.98 11.25 17.60
CA LEU A 121 4.48 10.35 16.57
C LEU A 121 3.75 10.64 15.25
N PRO A 122 4.44 10.59 14.10
CA PRO A 122 3.81 10.84 12.80
C PRO A 122 2.60 9.92 12.60
N ASP A 123 1.49 10.49 12.13
CA ASP A 123 0.29 9.70 11.79
C ASP A 123 0.51 9.09 10.41
N PHE A 124 0.93 7.83 10.37
CA PHE A 124 1.22 7.12 9.13
C PHE A 124 -0.07 6.79 8.37
N SER A 125 -0.02 6.95 7.04
CA SER A 125 -1.13 6.58 6.16
C SER A 125 -1.35 5.08 6.09
N TRP A 126 -2.58 4.68 5.70
CA TRP A 126 -2.91 3.28 5.47
C TRP A 126 -1.95 2.58 4.49
N ARG A 127 -1.54 3.26 3.41
CA ARG A 127 -0.57 2.73 2.44
C ARG A 127 0.78 2.44 3.10
N GLN A 128 1.24 3.32 3.97
CA GLN A 128 2.48 3.13 4.72
C GLN A 128 2.38 1.93 5.68
N GLU A 129 1.25 1.75 6.37
CA GLU A 129 1.03 0.56 7.20
C GLU A 129 1.04 -0.73 6.37
N MET A 130 0.33 -0.76 5.24
CA MET A 130 0.25 -1.96 4.39
C MET A 130 1.59 -2.34 3.77
N VAL A 131 2.41 -1.36 3.38
CA VAL A 131 3.78 -1.59 2.92
C VAL A 131 4.63 -2.12 4.06
N THR A 132 4.52 -1.55 5.27
CA THR A 132 5.28 -2.03 6.44
C THR A 132 4.94 -3.48 6.77
N LEU A 133 3.64 -3.84 6.84
CA LEU A 133 3.21 -5.23 7.06
C LEU A 133 3.68 -6.18 5.95
N ALA A 134 3.67 -5.74 4.69
CA ALA A 134 4.21 -6.52 3.58
C ALA A 134 5.72 -6.76 3.71
N TYR A 135 6.48 -5.77 4.17
CA TYR A 135 7.93 -5.88 4.39
C TYR A 135 8.25 -6.79 5.58
N ILE A 136 7.51 -6.69 6.69
CA ILE A 136 7.66 -7.58 7.86
C ILE A 136 7.52 -9.05 7.46
N ALA A 137 6.73 -9.38 6.43
CA ALA A 137 6.62 -10.74 5.93
C ALA A 137 7.96 -11.34 5.48
N TYR A 138 8.94 -10.50 5.12
CA TYR A 138 10.31 -10.87 4.73
C TYR A 138 11.28 -11.06 5.90
N ALA A 139 10.84 -10.91 7.15
CA ALA A 139 11.70 -11.04 8.32
C ALA A 139 12.53 -12.32 8.31
N GLY A 140 13.85 -12.17 8.40
CA GLY A 140 14.83 -13.26 8.48
C GLY A 140 14.90 -14.18 7.26
N THR A 141 14.43 -13.72 6.09
CA THR A 141 14.46 -14.51 4.85
C THR A 141 15.87 -14.94 4.44
N LEU A 142 16.90 -14.15 4.79
CA LEU A 142 18.31 -14.45 4.54
C LEU A 142 19.04 -15.05 5.75
N GLY A 143 18.36 -15.21 6.88
CA GLY A 143 18.93 -15.77 8.11
C GLY A 143 18.83 -17.30 8.17
N GLU A 144 19.78 -17.95 8.87
CA GLU A 144 19.88 -19.43 8.98
C GLU A 144 18.63 -20.12 9.57
N LYS A 145 17.79 -19.37 10.30
CA LYS A 145 16.61 -19.89 11.01
C LYS A 145 15.26 -19.44 10.44
N GLY A 146 15.24 -18.67 9.35
CA GLY A 146 14.01 -18.09 8.77
C GLY A 146 12.95 -19.09 8.28
N GLY A 147 13.28 -20.39 8.24
CA GLY A 147 12.33 -21.47 7.94
C GLY A 147 11.56 -22.02 9.15
N GLN A 148 11.85 -21.58 10.38
CA GLN A 148 11.16 -22.04 11.59
C GLN A 148 9.99 -21.10 11.93
N PRO A 149 8.73 -21.58 12.01
CA PRO A 149 7.58 -20.70 12.23
C PRO A 149 7.61 -19.92 13.54
N THR A 150 8.16 -20.49 14.62
CA THR A 150 8.23 -19.82 15.93
C THR A 150 9.25 -18.68 15.92
N VAL A 151 10.42 -18.91 15.32
CA VAL A 151 11.44 -17.89 15.04
C VAL A 151 10.84 -16.78 14.19
N LEU A 152 10.18 -17.13 13.08
CA LEU A 152 9.55 -16.15 12.22
C LEU A 152 8.45 -15.35 12.94
N LEU A 153 7.67 -15.99 13.83
CA LEU A 153 6.69 -15.29 14.67
C LEU A 153 7.36 -14.29 15.63
N GLU A 154 8.48 -14.68 16.26
CA GLU A 154 9.25 -13.80 17.14
C GLU A 154 9.76 -12.57 16.39
N LEU A 155 10.33 -12.76 15.19
CA LEU A 155 10.78 -11.66 14.33
C LEU A 155 9.62 -10.77 13.87
N ILE A 156 8.48 -11.35 13.45
CA ILE A 156 7.30 -10.58 13.06
C ILE A 156 6.82 -9.72 14.23
N ASN A 157 6.68 -10.30 15.43
CA ASN A 157 6.26 -9.57 16.61
C ASN A 157 7.25 -8.47 16.99
N ARG A 158 8.56 -8.74 16.88
CA ARG A 158 9.60 -7.73 17.11
C ARG A 158 9.40 -6.52 16.20
N PHE A 159 9.29 -6.74 14.88
CA PHE A 159 9.11 -5.63 13.93
C PHE A 159 7.75 -4.93 14.05
N LEU A 160 6.70 -5.64 14.48
CA LEU A 160 5.40 -5.02 14.78
C LEU A 160 5.46 -4.05 15.99
N GLU A 161 6.40 -4.25 16.91
CA GLU A 161 6.61 -3.38 18.09
C GLU A 161 7.73 -2.34 17.86
N GLU A 162 8.65 -2.57 16.93
CA GLU A 162 9.77 -1.66 16.64
C GLU A 162 9.46 -0.65 15.53
N LEU A 163 8.81 -1.07 14.43
CA LEU A 163 8.63 -0.21 13.27
C LEU A 163 7.49 0.79 13.49
N GLU A 164 7.83 2.09 13.50
CA GLU A 164 6.89 3.18 13.81
C GLU A 164 5.54 3.14 13.07
N PRO A 165 5.48 2.81 11.75
CA PRO A 165 4.20 2.78 11.04
C PRO A 165 3.17 1.83 11.64
N VAL A 166 3.62 0.74 12.27
CA VAL A 166 2.76 -0.35 12.78
C VAL A 166 2.86 -0.56 14.29
N ASN A 167 3.79 0.17 14.96
CA ASN A 167 4.10 0.03 16.38
C ASN A 167 2.83 0.02 17.26
N GLY A 168 2.63 -1.09 17.96
CA GLY A 168 1.57 -1.24 18.94
C GLY A 168 0.15 -1.22 18.35
N LYS A 169 -0.02 -1.37 17.03
CA LYS A 169 -1.32 -1.33 16.34
C LYS A 169 -1.92 -2.71 16.07
N TRP A 170 -1.10 -3.76 16.01
CA TRP A 170 -1.48 -5.04 15.42
C TRP A 170 -1.06 -6.23 16.29
N ASP A 171 -1.92 -7.24 16.38
CA ASP A 171 -1.60 -8.55 16.99
C ASP A 171 -1.62 -9.66 15.94
N VAL A 172 -0.61 -10.52 15.90
CA VAL A 172 -0.66 -11.74 15.07
C VAL A 172 -1.69 -12.71 15.64
N VAL A 173 -2.71 -13.06 14.85
CA VAL A 173 -3.84 -13.93 15.25
C VAL A 173 -3.89 -15.24 14.48
N TRP A 174 -3.17 -15.35 13.36
CA TRP A 174 -2.98 -16.60 12.63
C TRP A 174 -1.62 -16.63 11.93
N GLY A 175 -0.95 -17.78 11.99
CA GLY A 175 0.34 -17.98 11.34
C GLY A 175 1.53 -17.49 12.17
N PRO A 176 2.73 -17.43 11.58
CA PRO A 176 3.01 -17.58 10.15
C PRO A 176 2.77 -19.00 9.62
N GLY A 177 2.02 -19.10 8.53
CA GLY A 177 1.86 -20.30 7.72
C GLY A 177 2.91 -20.33 6.60
N LEU A 178 3.63 -21.45 6.49
CA LEU A 178 4.71 -21.64 5.52
C LEU A 178 4.25 -22.56 4.38
N VAL A 179 4.38 -22.09 3.14
CA VAL A 179 4.11 -22.86 1.93
C VAL A 179 5.40 -23.03 1.15
N ASN A 180 5.94 -24.25 1.13
CA ASN A 180 7.07 -24.61 0.27
C ASN A 180 6.53 -24.96 -1.12
N ALA A 181 6.81 -24.13 -2.13
CA ALA A 181 6.35 -24.37 -3.50
C ALA A 181 7.16 -25.46 -4.25
N GLY A 182 8.14 -26.09 -3.61
CA GLY A 182 8.75 -27.33 -4.09
C GLY A 182 9.73 -27.21 -5.26
N PHE A 183 10.08 -25.99 -5.72
CA PHE A 183 11.00 -25.83 -6.84
C PHE A 183 12.47 -25.73 -6.43
N THR A 184 12.83 -25.11 -5.30
CA THR A 184 14.19 -25.20 -4.71
C THR A 184 14.20 -25.16 -3.17
N ASN A 185 15.23 -25.77 -2.57
CA ASN A 185 15.41 -25.83 -1.11
C ASN A 185 15.65 -24.43 -0.52
N LEU A 186 14.93 -24.11 0.56
CA LEU A 186 15.12 -23.01 1.53
C LEU A 186 14.77 -21.56 1.13
N VAL A 187 14.64 -21.22 -0.15
CA VAL A 187 14.45 -19.80 -0.58
C VAL A 187 13.04 -19.52 -1.16
N ASP A 188 12.27 -20.56 -1.49
CA ASP A 188 10.95 -20.48 -2.16
C ASP A 188 9.74 -20.70 -1.22
N THR A 189 9.88 -20.33 0.05
CA THR A 189 8.78 -20.45 1.02
C THR A 189 7.91 -19.20 0.99
N ASN A 190 6.67 -19.31 0.54
CA ASN A 190 5.68 -18.25 0.74
C ASN A 190 5.24 -18.23 2.21
N VAL A 191 5.15 -17.04 2.79
CA VAL A 191 4.71 -16.83 4.18
C VAL A 191 3.36 -16.15 4.15
N PHE A 192 2.44 -16.61 5.00
CA PHE A 192 1.15 -15.98 5.21
C PHE A 192 0.97 -15.78 6.70
N TYR A 193 0.65 -14.57 7.14
CA TYR A 193 0.24 -14.33 8.52
C TYR A 193 -0.95 -13.37 8.54
N VAL A 194 -1.75 -13.44 9.60
CA VAL A 194 -2.88 -12.54 9.81
C VAL A 194 -2.65 -11.74 11.06
N VAL A 195 -2.78 -10.42 10.94
CA VAL A 195 -2.85 -9.52 12.08
C VAL A 195 -4.25 -8.97 12.26
N ARG A 196 -4.60 -8.65 13.51
CA ARG A 196 -5.83 -7.97 13.91
C ARG A 196 -5.49 -6.63 14.54
N ASP A 197 -6.25 -5.60 14.17
CA ASP A 197 -6.09 -4.25 14.72
C ASP A 197 -6.47 -4.25 16.21
N ARG A 198 -5.57 -3.74 17.05
CA ARG A 198 -5.75 -3.66 18.52
C ARG A 198 -6.84 -2.67 18.92
N ARG A 199 -7.07 -1.64 18.11
CA ARG A 199 -8.06 -0.57 18.35
C ARG A 199 -9.41 -0.92 17.72
N ASP A 200 -9.41 -1.64 16.61
CA ASP A 200 -10.60 -2.10 15.90
C ASP A 200 -10.56 -3.62 15.64
N PRO A 201 -11.06 -4.46 16.57
CA PRO A 201 -11.00 -5.91 16.43
C PRO A 201 -11.87 -6.47 15.28
N THR A 202 -12.58 -5.61 14.53
CA THR A 202 -13.28 -6.00 13.31
C THR A 202 -12.40 -5.96 12.07
N ARG A 203 -11.16 -5.46 12.18
CA ARG A 203 -10.22 -5.28 11.08
C ARG A 203 -9.06 -6.28 11.15
N TYR A 204 -8.85 -6.97 10.03
CA TYR A 204 -7.78 -7.94 9.85
C TYR A 204 -6.97 -7.61 8.60
N VAL A 205 -5.67 -7.92 8.63
CA VAL A 205 -4.77 -7.86 7.48
C VAL A 205 -4.09 -9.21 7.30
N ILE A 206 -4.19 -9.77 6.11
CA ILE A 206 -3.48 -10.96 5.67
C ILE A 206 -2.25 -10.48 4.90
N ALA A 207 -1.09 -10.56 5.52
CA ALA A 207 0.18 -10.16 4.92
C ALA A 207 0.89 -11.38 4.33
N ILE A 208 1.41 -11.21 3.11
CA ILE A 208 1.89 -12.29 2.27
C ILE A 208 3.31 -12.00 1.78
N ARG A 209 4.24 -12.89 2.11
CA ARG A 209 5.57 -12.98 1.47
C ARG A 209 5.47 -13.87 0.25
N GLY A 210 6.05 -13.39 -0.85
CA GLY A 210 6.40 -14.23 -1.99
C GLY A 210 7.71 -15.01 -1.77
N THR A 211 8.58 -15.00 -2.78
CA THR A 211 9.97 -15.50 -2.72
C THR A 211 10.95 -14.37 -2.40
N ASN A 212 12.25 -14.68 -2.25
CA ASN A 212 13.32 -13.73 -1.97
C ASN A 212 13.39 -12.63 -3.06
N PRO A 213 13.25 -11.33 -2.71
CA PRO A 213 13.25 -10.24 -3.68
C PRO A 213 14.63 -10.01 -4.30
N LEU A 214 15.72 -10.55 -3.72
CA LEU A 214 17.03 -10.54 -4.37
C LEU A 214 17.08 -11.46 -5.61
N SER A 215 16.08 -12.33 -5.79
CA SER A 215 15.99 -13.27 -6.91
C SER A 215 15.18 -12.74 -8.10
N ILE A 216 14.88 -11.44 -8.21
CA ILE A 216 14.02 -10.86 -9.27
C ILE A 216 14.38 -11.39 -10.67
N TYR A 217 15.66 -11.53 -11.02
CA TYR A 217 16.06 -12.11 -12.30
C TYR A 217 15.56 -13.56 -12.51
N SER A 218 15.62 -14.36 -11.45
CA SER A 218 15.10 -15.74 -11.41
C SER A 218 13.56 -15.75 -11.42
N ILE A 219 12.92 -14.82 -10.70
CA ILE A 219 11.45 -14.64 -10.71
C ILE A 219 10.98 -14.34 -12.13
N LEU A 220 11.60 -13.35 -12.78
CA LEU A 220 11.25 -12.92 -14.12
C LEU A 220 11.46 -14.01 -15.18
N ASN A 221 12.51 -14.83 -15.06
CA ASN A 221 12.90 -15.79 -16.10
C ASN A 221 12.52 -17.27 -15.86
N GLN A 222 12.38 -17.73 -14.60
CA GLN A 222 12.37 -19.18 -14.30
C GLN A 222 11.39 -19.63 -13.20
N VAL A 223 11.08 -18.81 -12.19
CA VAL A 223 10.43 -19.30 -10.96
C VAL A 223 8.91 -19.21 -10.96
N SER A 224 8.31 -18.29 -11.72
CA SER A 224 6.85 -18.05 -11.63
C SER A 224 5.98 -19.00 -12.46
N ALA A 225 6.57 -19.97 -13.18
CA ALA A 225 5.83 -20.90 -14.06
C ALA A 225 4.77 -20.18 -14.92
N VAL A 226 5.16 -19.06 -15.51
CA VAL A 226 4.27 -18.13 -16.25
C VAL A 226 4.03 -18.55 -17.69
N ASN A 227 4.83 -19.50 -18.20
CA ASN A 227 4.73 -20.04 -19.55
C ASN A 227 3.52 -20.97 -19.74
N GLU A 228 2.85 -21.32 -18.65
CA GLU A 228 1.61 -22.08 -18.64
C GLU A 228 0.55 -21.35 -17.82
N GLN A 229 -0.72 -21.61 -18.15
CA GLN A 229 -1.85 -21.02 -17.48
C GLN A 229 -2.86 -22.08 -17.07
N GLU A 230 -3.29 -22.02 -15.82
CA GLU A 230 -4.37 -22.83 -15.30
C GLU A 230 -5.68 -22.05 -15.23
N LEU A 231 -6.78 -22.79 -15.22
CA LEU A 231 -8.10 -22.22 -15.00
C LEU A 231 -8.22 -21.72 -13.57
N TRP A 232 -8.85 -20.56 -13.38
CA TRP A 232 -9.10 -20.02 -12.04
C TRP A 232 -9.84 -21.05 -11.16
N PRO A 233 -9.28 -21.45 -10.00
CA PRO A 233 -9.69 -22.68 -9.31
C PRO A 233 -10.83 -22.42 -8.32
N VAL A 234 -11.96 -21.95 -8.83
CA VAL A 234 -13.24 -21.84 -8.11
C VAL A 234 -14.27 -22.72 -8.83
N GLU A 235 -14.92 -23.59 -8.06
CA GLU A 235 -15.95 -24.51 -8.55
C GLU A 235 -17.19 -23.72 -9.05
N ASP A 236 -17.92 -24.27 -10.02
CA ASP A 236 -19.21 -23.78 -10.57
C ASP A 236 -19.24 -22.70 -11.68
N LEU A 237 -18.11 -22.23 -12.23
CA LEU A 237 -18.19 -21.35 -13.40
C LEU A 237 -18.48 -22.17 -14.72
N PRO A 238 -19.09 -21.64 -15.79
CA PRO A 238 -19.23 -22.36 -17.08
C PRO A 238 -17.93 -22.44 -17.91
N ARG A 239 -17.44 -23.67 -18.19
CA ARG A 239 -16.08 -24.03 -18.70
C ARG A 239 -15.54 -23.43 -20.01
N ARG A 240 -16.20 -22.50 -20.70
CA ARG A 240 -15.73 -21.99 -22.03
C ARG A 240 -15.30 -20.51 -22.05
N LYS A 241 -15.45 -19.78 -20.94
CA LYS A 241 -15.04 -18.37 -20.75
C LYS A 241 -14.23 -18.10 -19.48
N TRP A 242 -13.62 -19.13 -18.90
CA TRP A 242 -12.98 -19.02 -17.60
C TRP A 242 -11.75 -18.11 -17.60
N PRO A 243 -11.64 -17.21 -16.60
CA PRO A 243 -10.38 -16.60 -16.19
C PRO A 243 -9.26 -17.63 -16.06
N ARG A 244 -8.05 -17.23 -16.42
CA ARG A 244 -6.85 -18.04 -16.22
C ARG A 244 -5.80 -17.28 -15.43
N VAL A 245 -5.06 -18.01 -14.63
CA VAL A 245 -3.91 -17.49 -13.88
C VAL A 245 -2.66 -18.27 -14.28
N SER A 246 -1.47 -17.72 -14.02
CA SER A 246 -0.23 -18.48 -14.22
C SER A 246 -0.25 -19.78 -13.41
N GLU A 247 0.45 -20.80 -13.91
CA GLU A 247 0.57 -22.08 -13.21
C GLU A 247 1.16 -21.89 -11.80
N GLY A 248 2.16 -21.02 -11.65
CA GLY A 248 2.79 -20.72 -10.36
C GLY A 248 1.81 -20.11 -9.34
N VAL A 249 0.94 -19.19 -9.78
CA VAL A 249 -0.12 -18.61 -8.94
C VAL A 249 -1.15 -19.69 -8.56
N ALA A 250 -1.58 -20.52 -9.53
CA ALA A 250 -2.51 -21.61 -9.26
C ALA A 250 -1.95 -22.63 -8.26
N ASN A 251 -0.70 -23.05 -8.43
CA ASN A 251 -0.02 -23.99 -7.55
C ASN A 251 0.14 -23.41 -6.14
N THR A 252 0.57 -22.15 -6.03
CA THR A 252 0.66 -21.47 -4.72
C THR A 252 -0.69 -21.44 -4.02
N LEU A 253 -1.78 -21.13 -4.74
CA LEU A 253 -3.13 -21.14 -4.18
C LEU A 253 -3.59 -22.55 -3.76
N LYS A 254 -3.27 -23.59 -4.53
CA LYS A 254 -3.56 -25.00 -4.16
C LYS A 254 -2.88 -25.39 -2.84
N HIS A 255 -1.64 -24.94 -2.63
CA HIS A 255 -0.92 -25.20 -1.38
C HIS A 255 -1.47 -24.37 -0.22
N LEU A 256 -1.74 -23.08 -0.43
CA LEU A 256 -2.34 -22.20 0.58
C LEU A 256 -3.66 -22.75 1.12
N LYS A 257 -4.52 -23.31 0.26
CA LYS A 257 -5.78 -23.97 0.66
C LYS A 257 -5.61 -25.07 1.71
N ARG A 258 -4.40 -25.65 1.81
CA ARG A 258 -4.09 -26.78 2.70
C ARG A 258 -3.16 -26.40 3.85
N VAL A 259 -2.51 -25.24 3.78
CA VAL A 259 -1.57 -24.83 4.82
C VAL A 259 -2.32 -24.61 6.13
N ARG A 260 -1.74 -25.10 7.22
CA ARG A 260 -2.23 -24.88 8.57
C ARG A 260 -1.15 -24.13 9.34
N ALA A 261 -1.55 -23.20 10.20
CA ALA A 261 -0.61 -22.59 11.13
C ALA A 261 0.04 -23.70 11.98
N GLN A 262 1.36 -23.66 12.13
CA GLN A 262 2.11 -24.74 12.77
C GLN A 262 1.94 -24.71 14.31
N LYS A 263 2.38 -25.77 14.99
CA LYS A 263 2.38 -25.78 16.46
C LYS A 263 3.29 -24.67 17.00
N GLY A 264 2.83 -23.95 18.00
CA GLY A 264 3.61 -22.88 18.64
C GLY A 264 3.37 -21.48 18.07
N VAL A 265 2.48 -21.34 17.06
CA VAL A 265 2.08 -20.03 16.53
C VAL A 265 0.54 -19.84 16.61
N PRO A 266 0.03 -18.59 16.62
CA PRO A 266 -1.41 -18.31 16.64
C PRO A 266 -2.19 -19.05 15.53
N GLY A 267 -3.40 -19.51 15.87
CA GLY A 267 -4.25 -20.27 14.95
C GLY A 267 -3.78 -21.70 14.66
N ALA A 268 -2.84 -22.25 15.45
CA ALA A 268 -2.25 -23.57 15.27
C ALA A 268 -3.28 -24.66 14.90
N GLY A 269 -2.99 -25.41 13.84
CA GLY A 269 -3.85 -26.48 13.33
C GLY A 269 -5.02 -26.02 12.46
N LEU A 270 -5.31 -24.71 12.36
CA LEU A 270 -6.34 -24.17 11.48
C LEU A 270 -5.76 -23.78 10.12
N THR A 271 -6.51 -24.04 9.04
CA THR A 271 -6.26 -23.36 7.77
C THR A 271 -6.68 -21.90 7.88
N LEU A 272 -6.24 -21.05 6.94
CA LEU A 272 -6.67 -19.65 6.87
C LEU A 272 -8.20 -19.55 6.79
N VAL A 273 -8.84 -20.39 5.97
CA VAL A 273 -10.30 -20.41 5.81
C VAL A 273 -11.00 -20.91 7.08
N ASP A 274 -10.47 -21.92 7.76
CA ASP A 274 -11.03 -22.39 9.04
C ASP A 274 -10.94 -21.31 10.12
N PHE A 275 -9.83 -20.58 10.18
CA PHE A 275 -9.64 -19.45 11.08
C PHE A 275 -10.65 -18.33 10.79
N LEU A 276 -10.74 -17.87 9.54
CA LEU A 276 -11.68 -16.82 9.17
C LEU A 276 -13.15 -17.22 9.43
N LYS A 277 -13.51 -18.49 9.22
CA LYS A 277 -14.84 -19.01 9.60
C LYS A 277 -15.13 -18.82 11.09
N GLN A 278 -14.15 -19.09 11.94
CA GLN A 278 -14.30 -18.95 13.39
C GLN A 278 -14.45 -17.48 13.78
N GLU A 279 -13.62 -16.60 13.23
CA GLU A 279 -13.70 -15.15 13.49
C GLU A 279 -15.05 -14.57 13.04
N VAL A 280 -15.52 -14.95 11.85
CA VAL A 280 -16.84 -14.53 11.36
C VAL A 280 -17.94 -15.07 12.27
N ALA A 281 -17.91 -16.34 12.67
CA ALA A 281 -18.93 -16.91 13.53
C ALA A 281 -18.96 -16.27 14.93
N ALA A 282 -17.80 -15.90 15.46
CA ALA A 282 -17.66 -15.27 16.77
C ALA A 282 -18.06 -13.79 16.76
N CYS A 283 -17.89 -13.08 15.64
CA CYS A 283 -18.19 -11.66 15.56
C CYS A 283 -19.65 -11.38 15.15
N GLN A 284 -20.31 -10.51 15.91
CA GLN A 284 -21.64 -10.01 15.56
C GLN A 284 -21.58 -8.89 14.49
N SER A 285 -20.51 -8.11 14.49
CA SER A 285 -20.28 -7.04 13.53
C SER A 285 -19.71 -7.56 12.20
N PRO A 286 -19.93 -6.85 11.08
CA PRO A 286 -19.18 -7.02 9.84
C PRO A 286 -17.66 -6.97 10.09
N LEU A 287 -16.89 -7.81 9.40
CA LEU A 287 -15.42 -7.77 9.45
C LEU A 287 -14.85 -7.12 8.18
N ALA A 288 -13.74 -6.40 8.31
CA ALA A 288 -12.96 -5.91 7.19
C ALA A 288 -11.68 -6.76 7.07
N ILE A 289 -11.56 -7.50 5.97
CA ILE A 289 -10.39 -8.34 5.69
C ILE A 289 -9.59 -7.70 4.57
N HIS A 290 -8.37 -7.29 4.89
CA HIS A 290 -7.42 -6.71 3.94
C HIS A 290 -6.38 -7.74 3.56
N THR A 291 -5.92 -7.75 2.32
CA THR A 291 -4.71 -8.48 1.91
C THR A 291 -3.63 -7.49 1.50
N THR A 292 -2.39 -7.77 1.86
CA THR A 292 -1.22 -7.00 1.43
C THR A 292 -0.04 -7.91 1.16
N GLY A 293 0.88 -7.47 0.33
CA GLY A 293 2.11 -8.19 0.02
C GLY A 293 2.92 -7.44 -1.00
N HIS A 294 4.22 -7.73 -1.05
CA HIS A 294 5.18 -7.13 -1.96
C HIS A 294 5.73 -8.17 -2.95
N SER A 295 6.10 -7.75 -4.16
CA SER A 295 6.64 -8.63 -5.21
C SER A 295 5.66 -9.75 -5.60
N LEU A 296 6.10 -11.01 -5.63
CA LEU A 296 5.21 -12.17 -5.73
C LEU A 296 4.11 -12.18 -4.64
N GLY A 297 4.40 -11.66 -3.44
CA GLY A 297 3.41 -11.45 -2.39
C GLY A 297 2.34 -10.43 -2.79
N GLY A 298 2.68 -9.41 -3.59
CA GLY A 298 1.74 -8.47 -4.18
C GLY A 298 0.78 -9.16 -5.14
N THR A 299 1.31 -9.96 -6.07
CA THR A 299 0.49 -10.80 -6.97
C THR A 299 -0.42 -11.76 -6.19
N MET A 300 0.12 -12.40 -5.15
CA MET A 300 -0.65 -13.33 -4.31
C MET A 300 -1.69 -12.61 -3.42
N SER A 301 -1.44 -11.38 -2.96
CA SER A 301 -2.41 -10.63 -2.14
C SER A 301 -3.68 -10.30 -2.90
N ALA A 302 -3.56 -9.85 -4.15
CA ALA A 302 -4.69 -9.68 -5.05
C ALA A 302 -5.40 -11.02 -5.31
N THR A 303 -4.63 -12.06 -5.62
CA THR A 303 -5.16 -13.41 -5.88
C THR A 303 -5.94 -13.97 -4.68
N VAL A 304 -5.42 -13.83 -3.46
CA VAL A 304 -6.04 -14.30 -2.23
C VAL A 304 -7.30 -13.49 -1.91
N ALA A 305 -7.28 -12.16 -2.10
CA ALA A 305 -8.47 -11.34 -1.95
C ALA A 305 -9.60 -11.81 -2.88
N MET A 306 -9.28 -12.04 -4.16
CA MET A 306 -10.24 -12.55 -5.13
C MET A 306 -10.76 -13.94 -4.74
N TRP A 307 -9.86 -14.84 -4.32
CA TRP A 307 -10.24 -16.17 -3.87
C TRP A 307 -11.16 -16.14 -2.65
N LEU A 308 -10.86 -15.31 -1.65
CA LEU A 308 -11.72 -15.15 -0.47
C LEU A 308 -13.08 -14.56 -0.84
N ARG A 309 -13.12 -13.57 -1.73
CA ARG A 309 -14.37 -13.00 -2.26
C ARG A 309 -15.26 -14.07 -2.88
N GLU A 310 -14.67 -14.91 -3.72
CA GLU A 310 -15.35 -16.02 -4.40
C GLU A 310 -15.86 -17.10 -3.45
N LEU A 311 -15.37 -17.15 -2.21
CA LEU A 311 -15.82 -18.08 -1.17
C LEU A 311 -16.84 -17.47 -0.19
N GLN A 312 -17.33 -16.24 -0.41
CA GLN A 312 -18.43 -15.64 0.37
C GLN A 312 -19.81 -16.10 -0.13
N GLY A 313 -20.85 -15.93 0.69
CA GLY A 313 -22.26 -16.06 0.29
C GLY A 313 -22.90 -17.45 0.41
N CYS A 314 -24.16 -17.55 -0.04
CA CYS A 314 -25.09 -18.65 0.28
C CYS A 314 -25.26 -19.73 -0.81
N GLU A 315 -24.67 -19.59 -2.00
CA GLU A 315 -24.87 -20.54 -3.11
C GLU A 315 -23.71 -21.56 -3.20
N GLY A 316 -24.01 -22.85 -3.34
CA GLY A 316 -23.03 -23.95 -3.42
C GLY A 316 -22.80 -24.72 -2.11
N SER A 317 -21.87 -25.68 -2.11
CA SER A 317 -21.59 -26.56 -0.96
C SER A 317 -21.08 -25.79 0.27
N LEU A 318 -21.67 -26.05 1.44
CA LEU A 318 -21.36 -25.40 2.73
C LEU A 318 -19.91 -25.59 3.21
N SER A 319 -19.18 -26.61 2.74
CA SER A 319 -17.87 -26.97 3.32
C SER A 319 -16.75 -26.00 2.96
N THR A 320 -16.82 -25.30 1.83
CA THR A 320 -15.75 -24.38 1.35
C THR A 320 -16.02 -22.90 1.63
N ARG A 321 -17.28 -22.52 1.89
CA ARG A 321 -17.69 -21.13 2.21
C ARG A 321 -17.19 -20.71 3.58
N TRP A 322 -16.63 -19.50 3.70
CA TRP A 322 -16.11 -18.98 4.98
C TRP A 322 -16.97 -17.89 5.62
N ASP A 323 -17.68 -17.12 4.80
CA ASP A 323 -18.60 -16.07 5.23
C ASP A 323 -19.95 -16.25 4.54
N PRO A 324 -20.79 -17.18 5.02
CA PRO A 324 -22.03 -17.58 4.36
C PRO A 324 -23.06 -16.46 4.29
N LYS A 325 -22.98 -15.46 5.17
CA LYS A 325 -23.89 -14.31 5.20
C LYS A 325 -23.33 -13.09 4.45
N ALA A 326 -22.18 -13.24 3.79
CA ALA A 326 -21.47 -12.15 3.11
C ALA A 326 -21.34 -10.87 3.97
N ARG A 327 -21.02 -11.04 5.26
CA ARG A 327 -20.87 -9.93 6.21
C ARG A 327 -19.50 -9.27 6.15
N CYS A 328 -18.53 -9.87 5.49
CA CYS A 328 -17.19 -9.33 5.42
C CYS A 328 -16.98 -8.49 4.16
N THR A 329 -16.22 -7.41 4.30
CA THR A 329 -15.70 -6.66 3.15
C THR A 329 -14.27 -7.07 2.90
N ILE A 330 -13.95 -7.38 1.63
CA ILE A 330 -12.60 -7.74 1.20
C ILE A 330 -11.95 -6.52 0.55
N HIS A 331 -10.73 -6.21 1.00
CA HIS A 331 -9.87 -5.18 0.47
C HIS A 331 -8.51 -5.76 0.08
N SER A 332 -7.80 -5.11 -0.84
CA SER A 332 -6.46 -5.53 -1.25
C SER A 332 -5.57 -4.32 -1.47
N THR A 333 -4.33 -4.38 -0.98
CA THR A 333 -3.26 -3.41 -1.28
C THR A 333 -2.06 -4.18 -1.86
N PRO A 334 -2.13 -4.66 -3.11
CA PRO A 334 -1.03 -5.37 -3.73
C PRO A 334 0.10 -4.39 -4.10
N ILE A 335 1.32 -4.69 -3.68
CA ILE A 335 2.50 -3.84 -3.89
C ILE A 335 3.48 -4.57 -4.82
N ALA A 336 4.00 -3.87 -5.84
CA ALA A 336 5.07 -4.38 -6.70
C ALA A 336 4.79 -5.74 -7.38
N GLY A 337 3.51 -6.12 -7.53
CA GLY A 337 3.12 -7.41 -8.07
C GLY A 337 3.10 -7.43 -9.60
N PHE A 338 3.57 -8.53 -10.19
CA PHE A 338 3.38 -8.82 -11.61
C PHE A 338 1.95 -9.34 -11.90
N SER A 339 1.58 -9.40 -13.18
CA SER A 339 0.25 -9.82 -13.62
C SER A 339 -0.09 -11.25 -13.18
N PRO A 340 -1.15 -11.49 -12.38
CA PRO A 340 -1.49 -12.83 -11.89
C PRO A 340 -2.02 -13.76 -12.99
N GLY A 341 -2.65 -13.20 -14.02
CA GLY A 341 -3.42 -13.98 -14.98
C GLY A 341 -3.77 -13.23 -16.27
N ASP A 342 -4.64 -13.86 -17.06
CA ASP A 342 -5.05 -13.33 -18.35
C ASP A 342 -5.99 -12.12 -18.23
N LYS A 343 -6.27 -11.48 -19.38
CA LYS A 343 -7.24 -10.38 -19.46
C LYS A 343 -8.60 -10.71 -18.83
N ARG A 344 -9.06 -11.97 -18.89
CA ARG A 344 -10.36 -12.37 -18.32
C ARG A 344 -10.28 -12.40 -16.79
N PHE A 345 -9.17 -12.86 -16.23
CA PHE A 345 -8.91 -12.77 -14.79
C PHE A 345 -8.87 -11.32 -14.32
N ALA A 346 -8.13 -10.45 -15.02
CA ALA A 346 -8.08 -9.02 -14.67
C ALA A 346 -9.48 -8.38 -14.68
N GLN A 347 -10.27 -8.60 -15.74
CA GLN A 347 -11.64 -8.08 -15.84
C GLN A 347 -12.57 -8.63 -14.74
N HIS A 348 -12.42 -9.91 -14.41
CA HIS A 348 -13.21 -10.55 -13.36
C HIS A 348 -12.86 -9.98 -11.98
N PHE A 349 -11.56 -9.82 -11.71
CA PHE A 349 -11.05 -9.17 -10.51
C PHE A 349 -11.59 -7.74 -10.37
N ASP A 350 -11.44 -6.92 -11.42
CA ASP A 350 -11.82 -5.51 -11.40
C ASP A 350 -13.33 -5.34 -11.16
N SER A 351 -14.15 -6.22 -11.74
CA SER A 351 -15.59 -6.23 -11.50
C SER A 351 -15.97 -6.67 -10.09
N ALA A 352 -15.22 -7.59 -9.48
CA ALA A 352 -15.61 -8.20 -8.20
C ALA A 352 -15.09 -7.44 -6.98
N ILE A 353 -13.84 -6.96 -7.03
CA ILE A 353 -13.14 -6.30 -5.92
C ILE A 353 -12.34 -5.07 -6.36
N GLY A 354 -12.46 -4.62 -7.62
CA GLY A 354 -11.66 -3.49 -8.10
C GLY A 354 -11.92 -2.19 -7.35
N GLY A 355 -13.15 -1.96 -6.87
CA GLY A 355 -13.52 -0.80 -6.06
C GLY A 355 -12.96 -0.81 -4.63
N THR A 356 -12.39 -1.94 -4.17
CA THR A 356 -11.76 -2.09 -2.85
C THR A 356 -10.29 -2.51 -2.96
N CYS A 357 -9.68 -2.36 -4.14
CA CYS A 357 -8.28 -2.66 -4.40
C CYS A 357 -7.49 -1.37 -4.64
N ASP A 358 -6.45 -1.16 -3.83
CA ASP A 358 -5.48 -0.07 -3.95
C ASP A 358 -4.12 -0.63 -4.38
N ARG A 359 -3.92 -0.79 -5.70
CA ARG A 359 -2.66 -1.33 -6.25
C ARG A 359 -1.55 -0.29 -6.17
N LEU A 360 -0.42 -0.64 -5.57
CA LEU A 360 0.74 0.23 -5.47
C LEU A 360 1.87 -0.29 -6.36
N TYR A 361 2.34 0.54 -7.28
CA TYR A 361 3.47 0.20 -8.12
C TYR A 361 4.30 1.44 -8.43
N ASN A 362 5.62 1.29 -8.39
CA ASN A 362 6.58 2.31 -8.77
C ASN A 362 6.69 2.37 -10.31
N SER A 363 6.63 3.56 -10.90
CA SER A 363 6.72 3.76 -12.35
C SER A 363 8.02 3.24 -12.96
N LEU A 364 9.08 3.14 -12.14
CA LEU A 364 10.41 2.64 -12.49
C LEU A 364 10.69 1.22 -11.99
N ASP A 365 9.74 0.54 -11.35
CA ASP A 365 9.90 -0.88 -11.02
C ASP A 365 9.52 -1.76 -12.21
N VAL A 366 10.44 -2.62 -12.64
CA VAL A 366 10.25 -3.53 -13.79
C VAL A 366 9.16 -4.58 -13.53
N VAL A 367 9.02 -5.06 -12.29
CA VAL A 367 8.18 -6.24 -11.98
C VAL A 367 6.70 -6.03 -12.30
N PRO A 368 6.07 -4.90 -11.94
CA PRO A 368 4.69 -4.59 -12.32
C PRO A 368 4.43 -4.53 -13.83
N HIS A 369 5.46 -4.27 -14.64
CA HIS A 369 5.37 -4.22 -16.11
C HIS A 369 5.53 -5.60 -16.76
N THR A 370 5.65 -6.66 -15.97
CA THR A 370 5.57 -8.04 -16.46
C THR A 370 4.23 -8.69 -16.05
N TYR A 371 3.62 -9.54 -16.85
CA TYR A 371 4.00 -10.10 -18.15
C TYR A 371 3.08 -9.63 -19.29
N ALA A 372 2.38 -8.51 -19.12
CA ALA A 372 1.51 -7.97 -20.17
C ALA A 372 2.36 -7.52 -21.37
N ALA A 373 2.02 -7.98 -22.57
CA ALA A 373 2.88 -7.78 -23.76
C ALA A 373 3.11 -6.30 -24.11
N GLU A 374 2.12 -5.45 -23.87
CA GLU A 374 2.23 -4.00 -24.09
C GLU A 374 3.22 -3.35 -23.11
N ASP A 375 3.33 -3.88 -21.89
CA ASP A 375 4.18 -3.33 -20.81
C ASP A 375 5.62 -3.89 -20.83
N MET A 376 5.82 -5.11 -21.33
CA MET A 376 7.14 -5.72 -21.43
C MET A 376 8.09 -4.98 -22.37
N ASN A 377 7.54 -4.32 -23.40
CA ASN A 377 8.34 -3.45 -24.26
C ASN A 377 8.88 -2.24 -23.52
N TYR A 378 8.08 -1.64 -22.63
CA TYR A 378 8.53 -0.56 -21.76
C TYR A 378 9.59 -1.02 -20.77
N ALA A 379 9.46 -2.23 -20.20
CA ALA A 379 10.45 -2.80 -19.28
C ALA A 379 11.87 -2.91 -19.89
N LYS A 380 12.00 -3.09 -21.21
CA LYS A 380 13.30 -3.17 -21.91
C LYS A 380 14.07 -1.86 -21.94
N SER A 381 13.39 -0.72 -21.79
CA SER A 381 13.98 0.63 -21.90
C SER A 381 13.62 1.55 -20.73
N ILE A 382 13.08 1.01 -19.64
CA ILE A 382 12.54 1.77 -18.49
C ILE A 382 13.54 2.75 -17.84
N TYR A 383 14.85 2.49 -17.95
CA TYR A 383 15.92 3.37 -17.42
C TYR A 383 16.71 4.08 -18.52
N GLU A 384 16.33 3.93 -19.78
CA GLU A 384 17.01 4.58 -20.90
C GLU A 384 16.69 6.09 -20.94
N PRO A 385 17.63 6.92 -21.44
CA PRO A 385 18.95 6.57 -21.97
C PRO A 385 20.05 6.45 -20.89
N MET A 386 19.70 6.59 -19.61
CA MET A 386 20.67 6.69 -18.51
C MET A 386 21.35 5.36 -18.20
N ILE A 387 20.59 4.26 -18.24
CA ILE A 387 21.09 2.92 -17.96
C ILE A 387 20.52 1.97 -19.01
N ASP A 388 21.40 1.36 -19.80
CA ASP A 388 21.01 0.33 -20.78
C ASP A 388 20.74 -0.99 -20.05
N ALA A 389 19.60 -1.63 -20.35
CA ALA A 389 19.26 -2.95 -19.83
C ALA A 389 20.21 -4.05 -20.32
N GLY A 390 20.93 -3.80 -21.41
CA GLY A 390 21.86 -4.72 -22.02
C GLY A 390 21.17 -5.81 -22.83
N PHE A 391 21.95 -6.43 -23.73
CA PHE A 391 21.43 -7.40 -24.70
C PHE A 391 20.77 -8.62 -24.04
N ALA A 392 21.38 -9.17 -22.99
CA ALA A 392 20.89 -10.40 -22.37
C ALA A 392 19.49 -10.24 -21.76
N PHE A 393 19.23 -9.13 -21.06
CA PHE A 393 17.91 -8.84 -20.49
C PHE A 393 16.86 -8.61 -21.59
N LYS A 394 17.20 -7.79 -22.59
CA LYS A 394 16.31 -7.52 -23.74
C LYS A 394 15.94 -8.80 -24.48
N ALA A 395 16.93 -9.65 -24.76
CA ALA A 395 16.72 -10.95 -25.40
C ALA A 395 15.85 -11.89 -24.54
N ALA A 396 15.98 -11.87 -23.21
CA ALA A 396 15.13 -12.66 -22.32
C ALA A 396 13.65 -12.21 -22.39
N ILE A 397 13.40 -10.89 -22.41
CA ILE A 397 12.05 -10.34 -22.58
C ILE A 397 11.49 -10.71 -23.96
N ASP A 398 12.27 -10.56 -25.04
CA ASP A 398 11.83 -10.92 -26.40
C ASP A 398 11.49 -12.42 -26.52
N MET A 399 12.27 -13.28 -25.88
CA MET A 399 11.99 -14.73 -25.84
C MET A 399 10.71 -15.06 -25.07
N MET A 400 10.43 -14.34 -23.97
CA MET A 400 9.18 -14.49 -23.23
C MET A 400 7.98 -14.00 -24.03
N GLU A 401 8.07 -12.84 -24.68
CA GLU A 401 7.05 -12.33 -25.61
C GLU A 401 6.73 -13.33 -26.73
N LEU A 402 7.78 -13.92 -27.33
CA LEU A 402 7.63 -14.96 -28.35
C LEU A 402 6.92 -16.20 -27.78
N GLN A 403 7.35 -16.67 -26.61
CA GLN A 403 6.74 -17.84 -25.97
C GLN A 403 5.26 -17.61 -25.65
N PHE A 404 4.89 -16.45 -25.11
CA PHE A 404 3.48 -16.13 -24.85
C PHE A 404 2.67 -16.04 -26.13
N THR A 405 3.23 -15.47 -27.19
CA THR A 405 2.59 -15.42 -28.51
C THR A 405 2.35 -16.83 -29.06
N LEU A 406 3.35 -17.71 -29.02
CA LEU A 406 3.25 -19.09 -29.49
C LEU A 406 2.27 -19.92 -28.65
N SER A 407 2.20 -19.67 -27.34
CA SER A 407 1.28 -20.34 -26.42
C SER A 407 -0.11 -19.68 -26.32
N ASN A 408 -0.37 -18.58 -27.05
CA ASN A 408 -1.59 -17.78 -26.97
C ASN A 408 -1.94 -17.35 -25.52
N ILE A 409 -0.92 -16.92 -24.79
CA ILE A 409 -1.00 -16.39 -23.42
C ILE A 409 -1.06 -14.87 -23.50
N ASN A 410 -2.03 -14.26 -22.81
CA ASN A 410 -2.23 -12.82 -22.82
C ASN A 410 -2.49 -12.32 -21.39
N TYR A 411 -1.39 -12.10 -20.65
CA TYR A 411 -1.43 -11.54 -19.30
C TYR A 411 -1.92 -10.10 -19.29
N ARG A 412 -2.58 -9.73 -18.20
CA ARG A 412 -2.98 -8.35 -17.93
C ARG A 412 -2.93 -8.08 -16.43
N GLN A 413 -2.50 -6.88 -16.06
CA GLN A 413 -2.56 -6.44 -14.68
C GLN A 413 -4.01 -6.27 -14.19
N VAL A 414 -4.23 -6.56 -12.91
CA VAL A 414 -5.45 -6.12 -12.22
C VAL A 414 -5.33 -4.62 -11.95
N ARG A 415 -6.44 -3.88 -11.98
CA ARG A 415 -6.43 -2.42 -11.78
C ARG A 415 -5.38 -1.72 -12.66
N ASP A 416 -5.41 -2.02 -13.97
CA ASP A 416 -4.50 -1.43 -14.95
C ASP A 416 -4.75 0.07 -15.17
N ASP A 417 -5.89 0.59 -14.71
CA ASP A 417 -6.25 2.00 -14.64
C ASP A 417 -5.56 2.77 -13.49
N THR A 418 -4.84 2.08 -12.60
CA THR A 418 -4.20 2.71 -11.44
C THR A 418 -3.01 3.56 -11.88
N SER A 419 -2.92 4.79 -11.37
CA SER A 419 -1.74 5.64 -11.57
C SER A 419 -0.53 5.11 -10.80
N ALA A 420 0.64 5.14 -11.43
CA ALA A 420 1.89 4.77 -10.81
C ALA A 420 2.26 5.71 -9.66
N LEU A 421 3.02 5.19 -8.71
CA LEU A 421 3.84 5.99 -7.82
C LEU A 421 5.03 6.51 -8.63
N GLU A 422 5.23 7.83 -8.64
CA GLU A 422 6.29 8.46 -9.42
C GLU A 422 7.68 8.10 -8.87
N GLY A 423 8.36 7.20 -9.56
CA GLY A 423 9.72 6.79 -9.24
C GLY A 423 10.77 7.77 -9.71
N THR A 424 11.91 7.74 -9.04
CA THR A 424 13.13 8.45 -9.46
C THR A 424 14.28 7.47 -9.54
N LEU A 425 15.14 7.58 -10.57
CA LEU A 425 16.38 6.81 -10.63
C LEU A 425 17.23 7.07 -9.37
N GLU A 426 17.95 6.03 -8.94
CA GLU A 426 18.88 6.14 -7.82
C GLU A 426 20.28 6.38 -8.40
N PRO A 427 20.84 7.60 -8.29
CA PRO A 427 22.07 7.97 -9.02
C PRO A 427 23.28 7.11 -8.68
N SER A 428 23.29 6.47 -7.50
CA SER A 428 24.34 5.55 -7.09
C SER A 428 24.29 4.19 -7.80
N GLN A 429 23.13 3.77 -8.31
CA GLN A 429 22.92 2.49 -8.98
C GLN A 429 23.08 2.63 -10.50
N ARG A 430 24.30 2.43 -11.00
CA ARG A 430 24.62 2.60 -12.44
C ARG A 430 24.41 1.34 -13.29
N GLU A 431 24.28 0.19 -12.65
CA GLU A 431 24.04 -1.08 -13.32
C GLU A 431 22.54 -1.36 -13.37
N PHE A 432 22.03 -1.84 -14.51
CA PHE A 432 20.59 -2.09 -14.70
C PHE A 432 20.00 -2.98 -13.61
N MET A 433 20.68 -4.08 -13.28
CA MET A 433 20.21 -5.03 -12.27
C MET A 433 20.16 -4.43 -10.87
N ALA A 434 21.16 -3.62 -10.52
CA ALA A 434 21.22 -2.95 -9.23
C ALA A 434 20.14 -1.85 -9.14
N GLN A 435 19.93 -1.11 -10.22
CA GLN A 435 18.85 -0.12 -10.31
C GLN A 435 17.48 -0.79 -10.22
N MET A 436 17.27 -1.90 -10.92
CA MET A 436 16.03 -2.68 -10.87
C MET A 436 15.73 -3.19 -9.47
N LEU A 437 16.73 -3.77 -8.79
CA LEU A 437 16.58 -4.25 -7.42
C LEU A 437 16.24 -3.10 -6.46
N TRP A 438 16.91 -1.97 -6.62
CA TRP A 438 16.64 -0.77 -5.82
C TRP A 438 15.22 -0.25 -6.03
N GLN A 439 14.76 -0.13 -7.29
CA GLN A 439 13.39 0.36 -7.58
C GLN A 439 12.33 -0.59 -7.03
N HIS A 440 12.62 -1.90 -7.02
CA HIS A 440 11.70 -2.93 -6.55
C HIS A 440 11.60 -2.97 -5.03
N ILE A 441 12.70 -2.77 -4.30
CA ILE A 441 12.74 -2.80 -2.84
C ILE A 441 12.68 -1.34 -2.33
N GLU A 442 13.83 -0.69 -2.22
CA GLU A 442 13.99 0.63 -1.60
C GLU A 442 13.12 1.74 -2.22
N GLY A 443 12.82 1.65 -3.53
CA GLY A 443 12.03 2.65 -4.24
C GLY A 443 10.67 2.91 -3.59
N TYR A 444 9.98 1.87 -3.11
CA TYR A 444 8.69 2.02 -2.44
C TYR A 444 8.81 2.71 -1.09
N LEU A 445 9.86 2.38 -0.33
CA LEU A 445 10.13 3.03 0.95
C LEU A 445 10.45 4.50 0.74
N LYS A 446 11.26 4.84 -0.25
CA LYS A 446 11.61 6.23 -0.56
C LYS A 446 10.39 7.04 -1.00
N ILE A 447 9.61 6.54 -1.95
CA ILE A 447 8.45 7.27 -2.50
C ILE A 447 7.39 7.52 -1.41
N LEU A 448 7.24 6.60 -0.46
CA LEU A 448 6.28 6.70 0.64
C LEU A 448 6.85 7.35 1.91
N GLY A 449 8.08 7.86 1.89
CA GLY A 449 8.71 8.50 3.06
C GLY A 449 8.92 7.54 4.23
N LEU A 450 9.26 6.28 3.95
CA LEU A 450 9.50 5.22 4.92
C LEU A 450 10.98 4.87 5.11
N SER A 451 11.88 5.42 4.30
CA SER A 451 13.32 5.09 4.34
C SER A 451 13.99 5.39 5.68
N ASP A 452 13.49 6.35 6.45
CA ASP A 452 14.01 6.67 7.79
C ASP A 452 13.47 5.73 8.90
N PHE A 453 12.42 4.97 8.59
CA PHE A 453 11.69 4.15 9.56
C PHE A 453 11.82 2.65 9.30
N ILE A 454 12.20 2.26 8.08
CA ILE A 454 12.27 0.86 7.64
C ILE A 454 13.62 0.65 6.95
N ASN A 455 14.42 -0.25 7.52
CA ASN A 455 15.61 -0.78 6.89
C ASN A 455 15.30 -2.16 6.29
N ALA A 456 15.17 -2.24 4.96
CA ALA A 456 14.83 -3.50 4.29
C ALA A 456 15.92 -4.57 4.46
N GLU A 457 17.19 -4.17 4.47
CA GLU A 457 18.32 -5.07 4.70
C GLU A 457 18.22 -5.71 6.09
N GLU A 458 17.98 -4.90 7.12
CA GLU A 458 17.82 -5.38 8.49
C GLU A 458 16.69 -6.40 8.61
N ILE A 459 15.53 -6.12 8.02
CA ILE A 459 14.39 -7.06 8.00
C ILE A 459 14.80 -8.37 7.33
N LEU A 460 15.45 -8.30 6.17
CA LEU A 460 15.84 -9.48 5.39
C LEU A 460 16.87 -10.34 6.11
N THR A 461 17.86 -9.73 6.77
CA THR A 461 18.97 -10.41 7.44
C THR A 461 18.73 -10.71 8.91
N ALA A 462 17.59 -10.29 9.46
CA ALA A 462 17.25 -10.46 10.86
C ALA A 462 17.46 -11.91 11.34
N SER A 463 18.09 -12.03 12.50
CA SER A 463 18.16 -13.28 13.28
C SER A 463 17.61 -13.03 14.69
N ASP A 464 17.20 -14.11 15.35
CA ASP A 464 16.83 -14.12 16.76
C ASP A 464 18.02 -13.86 17.68
#